data_AF-A0A2E0HUJ5-F1
#
_entry.id   AF-A0A2E0HUJ5-F1
#
_cell.length_a   1.000
_cell.length_b   1.000
_cell.length_c   1.000
_cell.angle_alpha   90.00
_cell.angle_beta   90.00
_cell.angle_gamma   90.00
#
_symmetry.space_group_name_H-M   'P 1'
#
loop_
_entity.id
_entity.type
_entity.pdbx_description
1 polymer ?
#
loop_
_entity_poly.entity_id
_entity_poly.type
_entity_poly.pdbx_seq_one_letter_code
_entity_poly.pdbx_strand_id
1 'polypeptide(L)'
;MLKIIKKNIFFTILIPLMSLNVFSSDKTLTIEEGQKWVLETRSNKLSPATSKVLYFFSTDAYNTYHARIFSDWSSFSVVDGRNLVRLNKGDQIEVIKSVHQSKVYEVKLLTGYEKNRKYFVIKDDLLNDYILSEKKDEA
;
A
#
# COMPACT_ATOMS: atom_id res chain seq x y z
N MET A 1 -12.22 62.35 46.14
CA MET A 1 -12.84 61.37 45.20
C MET A 1 -11.75 60.44 44.71
N LEU A 2 -11.74 59.18 45.15
CA LEU A 2 -10.66 58.21 44.88
C LEU A 2 -11.10 57.27 43.74
N LYS A 3 -10.34 57.24 42.63
CA LYS A 3 -10.65 56.43 41.45
C LYS A 3 -9.95 55.07 41.57
N ILE A 4 -10.72 54.00 41.78
CA ILE A 4 -10.21 52.62 41.84
C ILE A 4 -10.11 52.09 40.40
N ILE A 5 -8.88 51.81 39.95
CA ILE A 5 -8.61 51.19 38.64
C ILE A 5 -8.72 49.67 38.80
N LYS A 6 -9.73 49.05 38.17
CA LYS A 6 -9.86 47.60 38.11
C LYS A 6 -8.90 47.04 37.06
N LYS A 7 -7.94 46.22 37.48
CA LYS A 7 -7.01 45.48 36.62
C LYS A 7 -7.64 44.14 36.25
N ASN A 8 -8.12 43.99 35.03
CA ASN A 8 -8.62 42.72 34.52
C ASN A 8 -7.43 41.78 34.25
N ILE A 9 -7.32 40.72 35.04
CA ILE A 9 -6.33 39.65 34.85
C ILE A 9 -6.92 38.67 33.84
N PHE A 10 -6.40 38.67 32.60
CA PHE A 10 -6.68 37.63 31.63
C PHE A 10 -5.89 36.38 32.00
N PHE A 11 -6.59 35.30 32.37
CA PHE A 11 -6.00 34.00 32.64
C PHE A 11 -6.05 33.16 31.35
N THR A 12 -5.00 33.22 30.53
CA THR A 12 -4.85 32.33 29.37
C THR A 12 -4.43 30.94 29.86
N ILE A 13 -5.37 29.99 29.82
CA ILE A 13 -5.10 28.57 30.05
C ILE A 13 -4.41 28.03 28.79
N LEU A 14 -3.10 27.78 28.89
CA LEU A 14 -2.34 27.09 27.86
C LEU A 14 -2.57 25.58 28.02
N ILE A 15 -3.43 25.00 27.18
CA ILE A 15 -3.62 23.55 27.12
C ILE A 15 -2.43 22.98 26.33
N PRO A 16 -1.53 22.17 26.92
CA PRO A 16 -0.54 21.48 26.13
C PRO A 16 -1.28 20.46 25.24
N LEU A 17 -1.12 20.60 23.93
CA LEU A 17 -1.55 19.60 22.96
C LEU A 17 -0.72 18.34 23.24
N MET A 18 -1.28 17.42 24.02
CA MET A 18 -0.66 16.14 24.31
C MET A 18 -0.68 15.34 23.01
N SER A 19 0.40 15.42 22.23
CA SER A 19 0.59 14.58 21.06
C SER A 19 0.75 13.14 21.55
N LEU A 20 -0.33 12.36 21.44
CA LEU A 20 -0.30 10.91 21.58
C LEU A 20 0.56 10.36 20.43
N ASN A 21 1.86 10.20 20.69
CA ASN A 21 2.68 9.32 19.86
C ASN A 21 2.28 7.89 20.20
N VAL A 22 1.24 7.39 19.54
CA VAL A 22 0.98 5.95 19.48
C VAL A 22 2.12 5.35 18.67
N PHE A 23 3.19 4.98 19.36
CA PHE A 23 4.24 4.14 18.80
C PHE A 23 3.66 2.73 18.72
N SER A 24 2.93 2.43 17.64
CA SER A 24 2.71 1.05 17.26
C SER A 24 4.10 0.46 17.05
N SER A 25 4.42 -0.63 17.75
CA SER A 25 5.59 -1.44 17.36
C SER A 25 5.22 -2.17 16.07
N ASP A 26 5.12 -1.41 14.98
CA ASP A 26 5.11 -1.97 13.65
C ASP A 26 6.47 -2.64 13.51
N LYS A 27 6.51 -3.96 13.66
CA LYS A 27 7.56 -4.74 13.01
C LYS A 27 7.51 -4.28 11.56
N THR A 28 8.42 -3.40 11.16
CA THR A 28 8.50 -2.93 9.78
C THR A 28 8.78 -4.16 8.95
N LEU A 29 7.74 -4.70 8.31
CA LEU A 29 7.86 -5.84 7.41
C LEU A 29 8.75 -5.38 6.26
N THR A 30 10.03 -5.75 6.35
CA THR A 30 11.01 -5.51 5.31
C THR A 30 10.74 -6.53 4.20
N ILE A 31 10.41 -6.01 3.02
CA ILE A 31 10.25 -6.84 1.82
C ILE A 31 11.63 -6.98 1.20
N GLU A 32 12.08 -8.23 1.07
CA GLU A 32 13.41 -8.58 0.57
C GLU A 32 13.32 -9.23 -0.81
N GLU A 33 14.38 -9.08 -1.59
CA GLU A 33 14.50 -9.71 -2.91
C GLU A 33 14.54 -11.24 -2.76
N GLY A 34 13.89 -11.96 -3.67
CA GLY A 34 13.75 -13.42 -3.64
C GLY A 34 12.60 -13.94 -2.76
N GLN A 35 11.96 -13.09 -1.94
CA GLN A 35 10.81 -13.52 -1.14
C GLN A 35 9.63 -13.95 -2.03
N LYS A 36 9.00 -15.06 -1.66
CA LYS A 36 7.80 -15.57 -2.34
C LYS A 36 6.55 -15.27 -1.53
N TRP A 37 5.54 -14.74 -2.21
CA TRP A 37 4.29 -14.33 -1.59
C TRP A 37 3.12 -15.00 -2.30
N VAL A 38 2.10 -15.39 -1.52
CA VAL A 38 0.87 -16.01 -2.02
C VAL A 38 -0.28 -15.03 -1.82
N LEU A 39 -1.07 -14.79 -2.87
CA LEU A 39 -2.26 -13.96 -2.79
C LEU A 39 -3.33 -14.66 -1.95
N GLU A 40 -3.63 -14.13 -0.76
CA GLU A 40 -4.56 -14.74 0.20
C GLU A 40 -5.95 -14.09 0.15
N THR A 41 -6.01 -12.80 -0.18
CA THR A 41 -7.28 -12.08 -0.32
C THR A 41 -8.15 -12.68 -1.43
N ARG A 42 -9.47 -12.62 -1.23
CA ARG A 42 -10.46 -13.02 -2.24
C ARG A 42 -10.21 -12.26 -3.54
N SER A 43 -9.87 -13.00 -4.59
CA SER A 43 -9.64 -12.46 -5.93
C SER A 43 -10.14 -13.44 -6.98
N ASN A 44 -10.82 -12.93 -8.01
CA ASN A 44 -11.27 -13.71 -9.16
C ASN A 44 -10.95 -12.94 -10.45
N LYS A 45 -10.07 -13.51 -11.27
CA LYS A 45 -9.60 -12.89 -12.52
C LYS A 45 -10.72 -12.59 -13.53
N LEU A 46 -11.83 -13.33 -13.46
CA LEU A 46 -12.98 -13.18 -14.36
C LEU A 46 -13.89 -12.00 -13.96
N SER A 47 -13.74 -11.46 -12.76
CA SER A 47 -14.57 -10.40 -12.22
C SER A 47 -13.77 -9.11 -12.06
N PRO A 48 -13.98 -8.12 -12.96
CA PRO A 48 -13.19 -6.91 -12.92
C PRO A 48 -13.22 -6.12 -11.62
N ALA A 49 -14.36 -6.15 -10.93
CA ALA A 49 -14.60 -5.41 -9.70
C ALA A 49 -13.97 -6.04 -8.45
N THR A 50 -13.63 -7.34 -8.51
CA THR A 50 -13.16 -8.09 -7.34
C THR A 50 -11.78 -8.72 -7.54
N SER A 51 -11.17 -8.52 -8.70
CA SER A 51 -9.82 -9.01 -8.98
C SER A 51 -8.76 -8.08 -8.41
N LYS A 52 -7.78 -8.65 -7.71
CA LYS A 52 -6.48 -8.03 -7.48
C LYS A 52 -5.66 -8.09 -8.76
N VAL A 53 -4.76 -7.12 -8.93
CA VAL A 53 -4.06 -6.90 -10.19
C VAL A 53 -2.56 -6.70 -9.99
N LEU A 54 -1.80 -7.08 -11.02
CA LEU A 54 -0.44 -6.64 -11.25
C LEU A 54 -0.43 -5.68 -12.44
N TYR A 55 0.52 -4.77 -12.47
CA TYR A 55 0.68 -3.77 -13.53
C TYR A 55 1.77 -4.21 -14.50
N PHE A 56 1.57 -3.99 -15.79
CA PHE A 56 2.65 -4.19 -16.78
C PHE A 56 3.73 -3.11 -16.68
N PHE A 57 3.37 -1.88 -16.31
CA PHE A 57 4.28 -0.74 -16.23
C PHE A 57 4.42 -0.22 -14.79
N SER A 58 5.64 0.09 -14.37
CA SER A 58 5.90 0.60 -13.02
C SER A 58 5.29 2.00 -12.81
N THR A 59 5.22 2.81 -13.87
CA THR A 59 4.58 4.13 -13.87
C THR A 59 3.09 4.03 -13.57
N ASP A 60 2.38 3.05 -14.12
CA ASP A 60 0.95 2.86 -13.87
C ASP A 60 0.70 2.48 -12.41
N ALA A 61 1.52 1.58 -11.86
CA ALA A 61 1.48 1.22 -10.45
C ALA A 61 1.77 2.44 -9.55
N TYR A 62 2.80 3.23 -9.88
CA TYR A 62 3.22 4.38 -9.08
C TYR A 62 2.22 5.54 -9.13
N ASN A 63 1.66 5.84 -10.30
CA ASN A 63 0.60 6.83 -10.46
C ASN A 63 -0.66 6.41 -9.69
N THR A 64 -1.00 5.12 -9.71
CA THR A 64 -2.11 4.59 -8.91
C THR A 64 -1.83 4.71 -7.41
N TYR A 65 -0.59 4.44 -6.96
CA TYR A 65 -0.18 4.69 -5.58
C TYR A 65 -0.40 6.15 -5.18
N HIS A 66 0.07 7.10 -6.00
CA HIS A 66 -0.10 8.53 -5.74
C HIS A 66 -1.56 8.97 -5.72
N ALA A 67 -2.36 8.52 -6.70
CA ALA A 67 -3.79 8.83 -6.75
C ALA A 67 -4.52 8.42 -5.46
N ARG A 68 -4.14 7.27 -4.86
CA ARG A 68 -4.69 6.80 -3.58
C ARG A 68 -4.26 7.68 -2.41
N ILE A 69 -2.99 8.07 -2.34
CA ILE A 69 -2.46 8.90 -1.25
C ILE A 69 -3.04 10.32 -1.26
N PHE A 70 -3.15 10.92 -2.46
CA PHE A 70 -3.59 12.31 -2.60
C PHE A 70 -5.08 12.46 -2.92
N SER A 71 -5.81 11.35 -3.10
CA SER A 71 -7.21 11.34 -3.54
C SER A 71 -7.46 12.10 -4.84
N ASP A 72 -6.42 12.30 -5.66
CA ASP A 72 -6.51 12.98 -6.95
C ASP A 72 -6.49 11.94 -8.08
N TRP A 73 -7.68 11.52 -8.49
CA TRP A 73 -7.85 10.60 -9.62
C TRP A 73 -7.82 11.33 -10.96
N SER A 74 -8.01 12.66 -10.98
CA SER A 74 -8.10 13.43 -12.22
C SER A 74 -6.75 13.63 -12.90
N SER A 75 -5.70 13.84 -12.10
CA SER A 75 -4.34 14.06 -12.61
C SER A 75 -3.59 12.76 -12.88
N PHE A 76 -4.04 11.64 -12.30
CA PHE A 76 -3.26 10.39 -12.23
C PHE A 76 -3.96 9.13 -12.78
N SER A 77 -5.22 9.18 -13.26
CA SER A 77 -5.90 7.92 -13.61
C SER A 77 -6.85 7.92 -14.82
N VAL A 78 -6.45 7.12 -15.82
CA VAL A 78 -7.13 5.88 -16.24
C VAL A 78 -6.02 4.90 -16.62
N VAL A 79 -5.80 3.83 -15.84
CA VAL A 79 -4.93 2.73 -16.29
C VAL A 79 -5.74 1.88 -17.27
N ASP A 80 -5.21 1.67 -18.47
CA ASP A 80 -5.83 0.77 -19.43
C ASP A 80 -5.94 -0.63 -18.83
N GLY A 81 -7.14 -1.19 -18.79
CA GLY A 81 -7.36 -2.54 -18.27
C GLY A 81 -6.55 -3.63 -18.99
N ARG A 82 -6.11 -3.37 -20.24
CA ARG A 82 -5.19 -4.23 -21.00
C ARG A 82 -3.78 -4.26 -20.41
N ASN A 83 -3.39 -3.21 -19.69
CA ASN A 83 -2.11 -3.09 -18.98
C ASN A 83 -2.19 -3.62 -17.54
N LEU A 84 -3.21 -4.43 -17.23
CA LEU A 84 -3.37 -5.11 -15.95
C LEU A 84 -3.42 -6.63 -16.13
N VAL A 85 -2.73 -7.36 -15.26
CA VAL A 85 -2.90 -8.80 -15.09
C VAL A 85 -3.76 -9.05 -13.88
N ARG A 86 -4.95 -9.63 -14.10
CA ARG A 86 -5.88 -9.99 -13.03
C ARG A 86 -5.52 -11.35 -12.44
N LEU A 87 -5.46 -11.41 -11.12
CA LEU A 87 -5.05 -12.61 -10.37
C LEU A 87 -6.24 -13.36 -9.77
N ASN A 88 -6.05 -14.64 -9.51
CA ASN A 88 -6.91 -15.45 -8.66
C ASN A 88 -6.30 -15.61 -7.26
N LYS A 89 -7.13 -15.79 -6.24
CA LYS A 89 -6.65 -16.21 -4.92
C LYS A 89 -5.78 -17.47 -5.07
N GLY A 90 -4.66 -17.50 -4.36
CA GLY A 90 -3.64 -18.55 -4.42
C GLY A 90 -2.54 -18.29 -5.44
N ASP A 91 -2.65 -17.26 -6.28
CA ASP A 91 -1.57 -16.91 -7.19
C ASP A 91 -0.31 -16.46 -6.44
N GLN A 92 0.85 -16.93 -6.88
CA GLN A 92 2.13 -16.72 -6.22
C GLN A 92 3.02 -15.80 -7.03
N ILE A 93 3.74 -14.94 -6.32
CA ILE A 93 4.71 -14.01 -6.88
C ILE A 93 6.05 -14.12 -6.15
N GLU A 94 7.13 -13.77 -6.83
CA GLU A 94 8.47 -13.65 -6.28
C GLU A 94 8.93 -12.19 -6.41
N VAL A 95 9.41 -11.60 -5.32
CA VAL A 95 9.94 -10.24 -5.32
C VAL A 95 11.29 -10.23 -6.04
N ILE A 96 11.43 -9.39 -7.06
CA ILE A 96 12.69 -9.23 -7.79
C ILE A 96 13.48 -8.07 -7.20
N LYS A 97 12.87 -6.88 -7.13
CA LYS A 97 13.51 -5.67 -6.60
C LYS A 97 12.50 -4.58 -6.25
N SER A 98 12.93 -3.63 -5.45
CA SER A 98 12.16 -2.41 -5.19
C SER A 98 12.34 -1.38 -6.31
N VAL A 99 11.29 -0.61 -6.58
CA VAL A 99 11.29 0.53 -7.51
C VAL A 99 10.51 1.70 -6.89
N HIS A 100 10.71 2.91 -7.44
CA HIS A 100 10.05 4.13 -6.95
C HIS A 100 10.17 4.33 -5.43
N GLN A 101 11.40 4.30 -4.88
CA GLN A 101 11.65 4.47 -3.43
C GLN A 101 10.88 3.45 -2.57
N SER A 102 10.86 2.19 -3.01
CA SER A 102 10.19 1.07 -2.33
C SER A 102 8.67 1.25 -2.17
N LYS A 103 8.04 2.05 -3.03
CA LYS A 103 6.57 2.18 -3.11
C LYS A 103 5.95 1.16 -4.03
N VAL A 104 6.73 0.65 -4.98
CA VAL A 104 6.33 -0.36 -5.95
C VAL A 104 7.43 -1.43 -5.99
N TYR A 105 7.07 -2.68 -6.23
CA TYR A 105 8.00 -3.80 -6.36
C TYR A 105 7.85 -4.42 -7.74
N GLU A 106 8.98 -4.71 -8.38
CA GLU A 106 9.03 -5.59 -9.54
C GLU A 106 8.94 -7.02 -9.04
N VAL A 107 8.02 -7.80 -9.59
CA VAL A 107 7.72 -9.16 -9.16
C VAL A 107 7.62 -10.10 -10.35
N LYS A 108 8.02 -11.35 -10.15
CA LYS A 108 7.78 -12.44 -11.12
C LYS A 108 6.53 -13.18 -10.74
N LEU A 109 5.60 -13.35 -11.67
CA LEU A 109 4.43 -14.20 -11.46
C LEU A 109 4.82 -15.67 -11.61
N LEU A 110 4.63 -16.48 -10.57
CA LEU A 110 5.04 -17.89 -10.53
C LEU A 110 3.92 -18.84 -10.97
N THR A 111 2.67 -18.50 -10.69
CA THR A 111 1.49 -19.33 -10.99
C THR A 111 0.48 -18.60 -11.89
N GLY A 112 -0.53 -19.31 -12.35
CA GLY A 112 -1.55 -18.76 -13.24
C GLY A 112 -1.17 -18.81 -14.72
N TYR A 113 -2.02 -18.21 -15.55
CA TYR A 113 -1.89 -18.24 -17.01
C TYR A 113 -0.73 -17.38 -17.51
N GLU A 114 -0.57 -16.21 -16.90
CA GLU A 114 0.42 -15.20 -17.28
C GLU A 114 1.79 -15.35 -16.58
N LYS A 115 2.08 -16.58 -16.10
CA LYS A 115 3.28 -16.91 -15.32
C LYS A 115 4.58 -16.73 -16.12
N ASN A 116 5.71 -16.72 -15.39
CA ASN A 116 7.07 -16.54 -15.92
C ASN A 116 7.33 -15.18 -16.58
N ARG A 117 6.47 -14.20 -16.31
CA ARG A 117 6.66 -12.80 -16.71
C ARG A 117 6.84 -11.92 -15.50
N LYS A 118 7.38 -10.73 -15.75
CA LYS A 118 7.62 -9.71 -14.73
C LYS A 118 6.53 -8.65 -14.78
N TYR A 119 6.11 -8.21 -13.60
CA TYR A 119 5.08 -7.22 -13.39
C TYR A 119 5.44 -6.32 -12.22
N PHE A 120 4.55 -5.38 -11.92
CA PHE A 120 4.71 -4.47 -10.80
C PHE A 120 3.52 -4.58 -9.85
N VAL A 121 3.80 -4.48 -8.55
CA VAL A 121 2.81 -4.45 -7.47
C VAL A 121 3.07 -3.27 -6.56
N ILE A 122 2.01 -2.61 -6.10
CA ILE A 122 2.11 -1.53 -5.12
C ILE A 122 2.45 -2.14 -3.76
N LYS A 123 3.35 -1.51 -2.99
CA LYS A 123 3.78 -2.01 -1.68
C LYS A 123 2.60 -2.31 -0.76
N ASP A 124 1.64 -1.40 -0.70
CA ASP A 124 0.48 -1.54 0.18
C ASP A 124 -0.41 -2.73 -0.26
N ASP A 125 -0.57 -2.95 -1.57
CA ASP A 125 -1.31 -4.11 -2.09
C ASP A 125 -0.58 -5.42 -1.74
N LEU A 126 0.76 -5.44 -1.85
CA LEU A 126 1.56 -6.60 -1.47
C LEU A 126 1.40 -6.93 0.03
N LEU A 127 1.52 -5.94 0.91
CA LEU A 127 1.43 -6.13 2.36
C LEU A 127 0.02 -6.48 2.84
N ASN A 128 -1.02 -5.94 2.19
CA ASN A 128 -2.41 -6.12 2.61
C ASN A 128 -3.05 -7.39 2.04
N ASP A 129 -2.68 -7.80 0.82
CA ASP A 129 -3.38 -8.88 0.11
C ASP A 129 -2.65 -10.22 0.09
N TYR A 130 -1.36 -10.23 0.39
CA TYR A 130 -0.51 -11.41 0.28
C TYR A 130 0.05 -11.85 1.63
N ILE A 131 0.41 -13.13 1.69
CA ILE A 131 1.12 -13.74 2.81
C ILE A 131 2.46 -14.31 2.34
N LEU A 132 3.48 -14.26 3.19
CA LEU A 132 4.78 -14.87 2.90
C LEU A 132 4.60 -16.39 2.77
N SER A 133 5.15 -16.99 1.72
CA SER A 133 4.95 -18.41 1.42
C SER A 133 5.56 -19.33 2.48
N GLU A 134 6.68 -18.92 3.11
CA GLU A 134 7.35 -19.68 4.17
C GLU A 134 6.48 -19.88 5.42
N LYS A 135 5.50 -19.00 5.65
CA LYS A 135 4.56 -19.14 6.78
C LYS A 135 3.48 -20.20 6.54
N LYS A 136 3.38 -20.75 5.33
CA LYS A 136 2.33 -21.71 4.96
C LYS A 136 2.74 -23.17 5.22
N ASP A 137 4.03 -23.43 5.38
CA ASP A 137 4.55 -24.79 5.64
C ASP A 137 4.46 -25.19 7.12
N GLU A 138 3.98 -24.29 8.00
CA GLU A 138 3.83 -24.51 9.45
C GLU A 138 2.36 -24.58 9.94
N ALA A 139 1.37 -24.63 9.03
CA ALA A 139 -0.06 -24.59 9.36
C ALA A 139 -0.85 -25.83 8.89
#